data_AF-A0A7M4EPL3-F1
#
_entry.id   AF-A0A7M4EPL3-F1
#
_cell.length_a   1.000
_cell.length_b   1.000
_cell.length_c   1.000
_cell.angle_alpha   90.00
_cell.angle_beta   90.00
_cell.angle_gamma   90.00
#
_symmetry.space_group_name_H-M   'P 1'
#
loop_
_entity.id
_entity.type
_entity.pdbx_description
1 polymer ?
#
loop_
_entity_poly.entity_id
_entity_poly.type
_entity_poly.pdbx_seq_one_letter_code
_entity_poly.pdbx_strand_id
1 'polypeptide(L)'
;MLACRAKIMRAMKLIHLPQAEDVMKSGTTCSVAGWGLTGVHRSQKTKGDSRGPLVCNRIVQAIVSHGNVCGIPTTIYTCVLAYIPWIMRNTGEE
;
A
#
# COMPACT_ATOMS: atom_id res chain seq x y z
N MET A 1 10.85 12.53 8.00
CA MET A 1 10.18 12.04 9.23
C MET A 1 9.15 13.06 9.64
N LEU A 2 8.06 12.64 10.29
CA LEU A 2 7.11 13.62 10.85
C LEU A 2 7.83 14.48 11.89
N ALA A 3 7.61 15.80 11.84
CA ALA A 3 8.17 16.72 12.82
C ALA A 3 7.59 16.47 14.24
N CYS A 4 6.37 15.96 14.32
CA CYS A 4 5.70 15.62 15.58
C CYS A 4 4.97 14.27 15.45
N ARG A 5 4.78 13.58 16.58
CA ARG A 5 3.90 12.41 16.64
C ARG A 5 2.46 12.86 16.39
N ALA A 6 1.78 12.19 15.46
CA ALA A 6 0.38 12.47 15.18
C ALA A 6 -0.50 12.05 16.37
N LYS A 7 -1.40 12.93 16.81
CA LYS A 7 -2.40 12.60 17.84
C LYS A 7 -3.56 11.86 17.19
N ILE A 8 -3.78 10.61 17.59
CA ILE A 8 -4.87 9.79 17.05
C ILE A 8 -6.21 10.46 17.40
N MET A 9 -7.04 10.65 16.39
CA MET A 9 -8.38 11.20 16.49
C MET A 9 -9.39 10.26 15.82
N ARG A 10 -10.69 10.52 15.98
CA ARG A 10 -11.78 9.65 15.45
C ARG A 10 -11.69 9.39 13.94
N ALA A 11 -11.16 10.32 13.17
CA ALA A 11 -10.97 10.19 11.72
C ALA A 11 -9.70 9.41 11.32
N MET A 12 -8.85 9.06 12.29
CA MET A 12 -7.59 8.36 12.06
C MET A 12 -7.66 6.93 12.57
N LYS A 13 -7.11 6.00 11.81
CA LYS A 13 -6.93 4.62 12.23
C LYS A 13 -5.54 4.15 11.82
N LEU A 14 -4.82 3.52 12.74
CA LEU A 14 -3.55 2.88 12.44
C LEU A 14 -3.81 1.65 11.55
N ILE A 15 -2.91 1.42 10.61
CA ILE A 15 -2.92 0.24 9.74
C ILE A 15 -1.88 -0.74 10.28
N HIS A 16 -2.23 -2.02 10.31
CA HIS A 16 -1.33 -3.05 10.80
C HIS A 16 -0.27 -3.42 9.75
N LEU A 17 0.95 -3.66 10.23
CA LEU A 17 2.01 -4.23 9.43
C LEU A 17 1.81 -5.75 9.26
N PRO A 18 2.17 -6.32 8.09
CA PRO A 18 2.01 -7.74 7.83
C PRO A 18 3.03 -8.56 8.62
N GLN A 19 2.58 -9.70 9.12
CA GLN A 19 3.42 -10.74 9.72
C GLN A 19 3.61 -11.92 8.74
N ALA A 20 4.41 -12.91 9.11
CA ALA A 20 4.78 -14.02 8.22
C ALA A 20 3.58 -14.90 7.83
N GLU A 21 2.55 -14.95 8.68
CA GLU A 21 1.27 -15.62 8.47
C GLU A 21 0.31 -14.83 7.56
N ASP A 22 0.52 -13.52 7.39
CA ASP A 22 -0.36 -12.63 6.63
C ASP A 22 -0.06 -12.62 5.13
N VAL A 23 0.58 -13.68 4.63
CA VAL A 23 0.89 -13.83 3.21
C VAL A 23 -0.40 -13.77 2.40
N MET A 24 -0.45 -12.80 1.49
CA MET A 24 -1.59 -12.55 0.63
C MET A 24 -1.92 -13.77 -0.25
N LYS A 25 -3.12 -14.32 -0.06
CA LYS A 25 -3.62 -15.44 -0.87
C LYS A 25 -4.16 -14.92 -2.20
N SER A 26 -3.97 -15.69 -3.26
CA SER A 26 -4.58 -15.40 -4.56
C SER A 26 -6.10 -15.30 -4.43
N GLY A 27 -6.71 -14.34 -5.14
CA GLY A 27 -8.15 -14.05 -5.06
C GLY A 27 -8.57 -13.18 -3.87
N THR A 28 -7.66 -12.78 -2.97
CA THR A 28 -7.98 -11.84 -1.89
C THR A 28 -8.34 -10.47 -2.46
N THR A 29 -9.49 -9.93 -2.04
CA THR A 29 -9.91 -8.58 -2.44
C THR A 29 -9.22 -7.55 -1.55
N CYS A 30 -8.59 -6.57 -2.17
CA CYS A 30 -7.83 -5.51 -1.52
C CYS A 30 -8.30 -4.14 -2.00
N SER A 31 -8.07 -3.12 -1.18
CA SER A 31 -8.40 -1.74 -1.49
C SER A 31 -7.13 -0.92 -1.68
N VAL A 32 -7.14 -0.04 -2.68
CA VAL A 32 -6.17 1.05 -2.81
C VAL A 32 -6.90 2.36 -2.58
N ALA A 33 -6.30 3.25 -1.80
CA ALA A 33 -6.81 4.61 -1.62
C ALA A 33 -5.80 5.60 -2.23
N GLY A 34 -6.31 6.58 -2.95
CA GLY A 34 -5.52 7.59 -3.61
C GLY A 34 -6.40 8.57 -4.37
N TRP A 35 -5.86 9.75 -4.62
CA TRP A 35 -6.49 10.87 -5.32
C TRP A 35 -6.14 10.89 -6.81
N GLY A 36 -5.19 10.05 -7.22
CA GLY A 36 -4.71 9.89 -8.58
C GLY A 36 -5.73 9.21 -9.47
N LEU A 37 -5.46 9.24 -10.78
CA LEU A 37 -6.38 8.78 -11.81
C LEU A 37 -6.78 7.31 -11.59
N THR A 38 -7.97 7.10 -11.05
CA THR A 38 -8.68 5.81 -10.95
C THR A 38 -9.72 5.73 -12.06
N GLY A 39 -9.31 5.90 -13.32
CA GLY A 39 -10.24 6.08 -14.43
C GLY A 39 -10.03 5.07 -15.55
N VAL A 40 -11.09 4.33 -15.89
CA VAL A 40 -11.24 3.58 -17.15
C VAL A 40 -11.42 4.56 -18.31
N HIS A 41 -10.50 5.50 -18.50
CA HIS A 41 -10.33 6.17 -19.78
C HIS A 41 -9.41 5.27 -20.62
N ARG A 42 -9.88 4.87 -21.80
CA ARG A 42 -9.44 3.71 -22.59
C ARG A 42 -7.94 3.63 -22.95
N SER A 43 -7.10 4.56 -22.49
CA SER A 43 -5.68 4.66 -22.79
C SER A 43 -4.73 4.69 -21.57
N GLN A 44 -5.19 4.85 -20.32
CA GLN A 44 -4.29 4.85 -19.15
C GLN A 44 -4.97 4.25 -17.91
N LYS A 45 -4.75 2.96 -17.65
CA LYS A 45 -5.26 2.26 -16.46
C LYS A 45 -4.22 2.26 -15.35
N THR A 46 -4.20 3.30 -14.53
CA THR A 46 -3.55 3.27 -13.21
C THR A 46 -4.62 3.07 -12.14
N LYS A 47 -4.33 2.27 -11.10
CA LYS A 47 -5.19 2.12 -9.93
C LYS A 47 -4.49 2.71 -8.72
N GLY A 48 -5.00 3.84 -8.24
CA GLY A 48 -4.50 4.53 -7.04
C GLY A 48 -3.34 5.48 -7.31
N ASP A 49 -2.85 6.10 -6.24
CA ASP A 49 -1.68 6.97 -6.26
C ASP A 49 -0.39 6.16 -6.28
N SER A 50 0.63 6.66 -6.97
CA SER A 50 1.99 6.21 -6.70
C SER A 50 2.28 6.41 -5.22
N ARG A 51 2.84 5.39 -4.57
CA ARG A 51 3.17 5.32 -3.14
C ARG A 51 1.95 5.17 -2.22
N GLY A 52 0.75 4.99 -2.78
CA GLY A 52 -0.46 4.65 -2.02
C GLY A 52 -0.39 3.22 -1.44
N PRO A 53 -1.01 2.96 -0.27
CA PRO A 53 -1.03 1.64 0.31
C PRO A 53 -2.07 0.73 -0.36
N LEU A 54 -1.68 -0.52 -0.62
CA LEU A 54 -2.58 -1.63 -0.91
C LEU A 54 -2.92 -2.33 0.41
N VAL A 55 -4.18 -2.21 0.83
CA VAL A 55 -4.66 -2.72 2.11
C VAL A 55 -5.61 -3.89 1.88
N CYS A 56 -5.31 -5.02 2.52
CA CYS A 56 -6.13 -6.24 2.50
C CYS A 56 -6.41 -6.62 3.96
N ASN A 57 -7.66 -6.90 4.33
CA ASN A 57 -8.02 -7.29 5.71
C ASN A 57 -7.49 -6.34 6.82
N ARG A 58 -7.38 -5.02 6.52
CA ARG A 58 -6.80 -3.98 7.41
C ARG A 58 -5.28 -4.06 7.63
N ILE A 59 -4.59 -4.86 6.83
CA ILE A 59 -3.12 -5.03 6.83
C ILE A 59 -2.56 -4.38 5.57
N VAL A 60 -1.46 -3.63 5.70
CA VAL A 60 -0.77 -3.06 4.54
C VAL A 60 0.10 -4.13 3.88
N GLN A 61 -0.33 -4.62 2.73
CA GLN A 61 0.34 -5.74 2.06
C GLN A 61 1.40 -5.26 1.08
N ALA A 62 1.12 -4.15 0.40
CA ALA A 62 2.02 -3.63 -0.61
C ALA A 62 1.91 -2.10 -0.75
N ILE A 63 2.90 -1.50 -1.40
CA ILE A 63 2.92 -0.08 -1.77
C ILE A 63 2.85 0.00 -3.29
N VAL A 64 1.97 0.85 -3.83
CA VAL A 64 1.87 1.09 -5.27
C VAL A 64 3.16 1.75 -5.75
N SER A 65 3.87 1.15 -6.71
CA SER A 65 5.08 1.74 -7.29
C SER A 65 4.71 2.60 -8.49
N HIS A 66 4.67 2.01 -9.68
CA HIS A 66 4.18 2.57 -10.93
C HIS A 66 4.23 1.45 -11.98
N GLY A 67 3.47 1.55 -13.08
CA GLY A 67 3.56 0.57 -14.17
C GLY A 67 2.99 1.13 -15.46
N ASN A 68 3.86 1.33 -16.45
CA ASN A 68 3.48 1.64 -17.81
C ASN A 68 4.50 1.01 -18.76
N VAL A 69 4.18 -0.17 -19.29
CA VAL A 69 4.85 -0.72 -20.46
C VAL A 69 3.75 -1.01 -21.48
N CYS A 70 3.72 -0.22 -22.55
CA CYS A 70 2.93 -0.47 -23.78
C CYS A 70 1.49 -0.97 -23.58
N GLY A 71 0.62 -0.18 -22.96
CA GLY A 71 -0.84 -0.44 -23.00
C GLY A 71 -1.33 -1.65 -22.20
N ILE A 72 -0.45 -2.35 -21.48
CA ILE A 72 -0.80 -3.43 -20.56
C ILE A 72 -0.72 -2.88 -19.13
N PRO A 73 -1.83 -2.82 -18.38
CA PRO A 73 -1.80 -2.32 -17.01
C PRO A 73 -1.28 -3.39 -16.05
N THR A 74 0.04 -3.49 -15.92
CA THR A 74 0.70 -4.19 -14.83
C THR A 74 0.96 -3.18 -13.71
N THR A 75 0.02 -3.04 -12.77
CA THR A 75 0.33 -2.26 -11.56
C THR A 75 1.38 -3.03 -10.76
N ILE A 76 2.62 -2.51 -10.71
CA ILE A 76 3.71 -3.07 -9.92
C ILE A 76 3.56 -2.58 -8.48
N TYR A 77 3.66 -3.51 -7.54
CA TYR A 77 3.62 -3.22 -6.12
C TYR A 77 4.91 -3.66 -5.44
N THR A 78 5.33 -2.91 -4.41
CA THR A 78 6.41 -3.30 -3.51
C THR A 78 5.81 -4.08 -2.33
N CYS A 79 6.23 -5.32 -2.13
CA CYS A 79 5.79 -6.16 -1.00
C CYS A 79 6.29 -5.58 0.32
N VAL A 80 5.39 -5.25 1.27
CA VAL A 80 5.78 -4.66 2.57
C VAL A 80 6.45 -5.69 3.48
N LEU A 81 6.01 -6.95 3.44
CA LEU A 81 6.54 -8.02 4.29
C LEU A 81 8.07 -8.16 4.17
N ALA A 82 8.61 -7.98 2.97
CA ALA A 82 10.05 -8.04 2.69
C ALA A 82 10.87 -6.94 3.40
N TYR A 83 10.24 -5.85 3.82
CA TYR A 83 10.90 -4.70 4.43
C TYR A 83 10.58 -4.55 5.93
N ILE A 84 9.80 -5.45 6.53
CA ILE A 84 9.46 -5.39 7.96
C ILE A 84 10.70 -5.22 8.86
N PRO A 85 11.80 -5.97 8.70
CA PRO A 85 12.98 -5.77 9.54
C PRO A 85 13.58 -4.37 9.42
N TRP A 86 13.51 -3.75 8.23
CA TRP A 86 13.97 -2.39 8.00
C TRP A 86 13.00 -1.35 8.58
N ILE A 87 11.68 -1.58 8.46
CA ILE A 87 10.66 -0.69 9.01
C ILE A 87 10.79 -0.64 10.53
N MET A 88 10.76 -1.80 11.21
CA MET A 88 10.86 -1.90 12.67
C MET A 88 12.10 -1.21 13.22
N ARG A 89 13.26 -1.41 12.57
CA ARG A 89 14.52 -0.74 12.92
C ARG A 89 14.43 0.80 12.88
N ASN A 90 13.63 1.36 11.97
CA ASN A 90 13.55 2.81 11.77
C ASN A 90 12.32 3.47 12.40
N THR A 91 11.29 2.70 12.77
CA THR A 91 10.07 3.21 13.44
C THR A 91 10.13 3.08 14.95
N GLY A 92 11.06 2.28 15.49
CA GLY A 92 11.17 2.04 16.94
C GLY A 92 10.04 1.17 17.49
N GLU A 93 9.47 0.33 16.63
CA GLU A 93 8.58 -0.76 17.02
C GLU A 93 9.47 -2.02 17.13
N GLU A 94 9.83 -2.40 18.37
CA GLU A 94 10.42 -3.71 18.74
C GLU A 94 9.34 -4.64 19.27
#